data_AF-A0A2E4T460-F1
#
_entry.id   AF-A0A2E4T460-F1
#
_cell.length_a   1.000
_cell.length_b   1.000
_cell.length_c   1.000
_cell.angle_alpha   90.00
_cell.angle_beta   90.00
_cell.angle_gamma   90.00
#
_symmetry.space_group_name_H-M   'P 1'
#
loop_
_entity.id
_entity.type
_entity.pdbx_description
1 polymer ?
#
loop_
_entity_poly.entity_id
_entity_poly.type
_entity_poly.pdbx_seq_one_letter_code
_entity_poly.pdbx_strand_id
1 'polypeptide(L)'
;MVLIVATLGESIGVHEMDQGFSAHQLSPSSWNRYEDCPRKYWLSRQRLPRKASMPAAMGTAVHNSVEDLCNLELSSRDGEEFGWLPPTAKAVLDRHWAAERDTFLATPRHPRWKDEMITKAHDGLVGALNILFSKSNIGKVTLSEVTVEQWRSVQSIVLANEGTLKS
;
A
#
# COMPACT_ATOMS: atom_id res chain seq x y z
N MET A 1 16.38 9.19 5.58
CA MET A 1 16.84 10.50 6.09
C MET A 1 16.06 10.78 7.37
N VAL A 2 16.71 10.68 8.53
CA VAL A 2 16.07 10.81 9.85
C VAL A 2 16.17 12.28 10.24
N LEU A 3 15.02 12.96 10.38
CA LEU A 3 15.00 14.33 10.92
C LEU A 3 14.80 14.24 12.43
N ILE A 4 15.85 14.51 13.19
CA ILE A 4 15.75 14.72 14.64
C ILE A 4 15.47 16.21 14.85
N VAL A 5 14.25 16.56 15.27
CA VAL A 5 13.91 17.94 15.61
C VAL A 5 14.27 18.18 17.07
N ALA A 6 15.38 18.88 17.30
CA ALA A 6 15.78 19.37 18.62
C ALA A 6 15.16 20.76 18.84
N THR A 7 14.27 20.90 19.82
CA THR A 7 13.81 22.22 20.27
C THR A 7 14.81 22.78 21.28
N LEU A 8 15.48 23.88 20.93
CA LEU A 8 16.37 24.63 21.83
C LEU A 8 15.55 25.27 22.96
N GLY A 9 15.73 24.77 24.17
CA GLY A 9 15.38 25.46 25.41
C GLY A 9 16.67 25.89 26.11
N GLU A 10 16.72 27.13 26.55
CA GLU A 10 17.85 27.77 27.22
C GLU A 10 18.47 26.96 28.37
N SER A 11 19.78 27.14 28.51
CA SER A 11 20.72 26.47 29.39
C SER A 11 20.40 26.57 30.88
N ILE A 12 20.08 25.44 31.53
CA ILE A 12 20.31 25.23 32.97
C ILE A 12 20.70 23.77 33.21
N GLY A 13 21.90 23.55 33.76
CA GLY A 13 22.28 22.39 34.57
C GLY A 13 22.35 21.03 33.87
N VAL A 14 23.57 20.51 33.72
CA VAL A 14 23.81 19.09 33.41
C VAL A 14 23.35 18.26 34.61
N HIS A 15 22.06 17.91 34.64
CA HIS A 15 21.52 16.86 35.48
C HIS A 15 21.20 15.67 34.59
N GLU A 16 21.85 14.56 34.92
CA GLU A 16 21.72 13.22 34.36
C GLU A 16 20.24 12.85 34.11
N MET A 17 19.78 13.01 32.86
CA MET A 17 18.48 12.54 32.39
C MET A 17 18.65 11.16 31.76
N ASP A 18 18.92 10.17 32.59
CA ASP A 18 18.62 8.78 32.26
C ASP A 18 17.40 8.37 33.10
N GLN A 19 16.51 7.55 32.54
CA GLN A 19 15.17 7.15 33.05
C GLN A 19 13.99 7.99 32.51
N GLY A 20 13.51 7.63 31.30
CA GLY A 20 12.15 7.97 30.85
C GLY A 20 12.02 8.47 29.41
N PHE A 21 13.11 8.62 28.66
CA PHE A 21 13.05 9.02 27.25
C PHE A 21 12.61 7.85 26.37
N SER A 22 11.30 7.61 26.27
CA SER A 22 10.74 6.82 25.16
C SER A 22 10.91 7.66 23.89
N ALA A 23 11.90 7.32 23.05
CA ALA A 23 11.99 7.88 21.72
C ALA A 23 10.68 7.64 20.97
N HIS A 24 9.85 8.68 20.85
CA HIS A 24 8.59 8.58 20.12
C HIS A 24 8.91 8.43 18.64
N GLN A 25 8.84 7.19 18.14
CA GLN A 25 8.93 6.93 16.72
C GLN A 25 7.67 7.45 16.03
N LEU A 26 7.85 8.48 15.19
CA LEU A 26 6.81 9.03 14.33
C LEU A 26 6.99 8.45 12.93
N SER A 27 5.92 7.89 12.37
CA SER A 27 5.94 7.52 10.95
C SER A 27 6.05 8.78 10.09
N PRO A 28 6.64 8.70 8.88
CA PRO A 28 6.67 9.84 7.96
C PRO A 28 5.28 10.43 7.68
N SER A 29 4.26 9.57 7.54
CA SER A 29 2.87 10.00 7.38
C SER A 29 2.29 10.73 8.60
N SER A 30 2.77 10.41 9.81
CA SER A 30 2.39 11.11 11.04
C SER A 30 3.08 12.46 11.13
N TRP A 31 4.34 12.55 10.72
CA TRP A 31 5.09 13.79 10.64
C TRP A 31 4.44 14.78 9.67
N ASN A 32 4.13 14.33 8.45
CA ASN A 32 3.44 15.18 7.45
C ASN A 32 2.11 15.72 7.97
N ARG A 33 1.34 14.92 8.74
CA ARG A 33 0.09 15.41 9.36
C ARG A 33 0.32 16.46 10.45
N TYR A 34 1.43 16.36 11.18
CA TYR A 34 1.80 17.33 12.20
C TYR A 34 2.19 18.65 11.55
N GLU A 35 3.02 18.60 10.48
CA GLU A 35 3.39 19.77 9.68
C GLU A 35 2.17 20.45 9.05
N ASP A 36 1.23 19.68 8.49
CA ASP A 36 -0.03 20.23 7.96
C ASP A 36 -0.85 20.94 9.04
N CYS A 37 -1.07 20.27 10.19
CA CYS A 37 -1.87 20.78 11.29
C CYS A 37 -1.64 19.97 12.58
N PRO A 38 -0.99 20.54 13.61
CA PRO A 38 -0.75 19.83 14.88
C PRO A 38 -2.02 19.29 15.55
N ARG A 39 -3.14 20.03 15.43
CA ARG A 39 -4.44 19.59 15.97
C ARG A 39 -4.97 18.34 15.26
N LYS A 40 -4.79 18.23 13.94
CA LYS A 40 -5.19 17.05 13.16
C LYS A 40 -4.36 15.84 13.55
N TYR A 41 -3.06 16.02 13.75
CA TYR A 41 -2.18 14.98 14.30
C TYR A 41 -2.68 14.49 15.67
N TRP A 42 -2.93 15.40 16.61
CA TRP A 42 -3.41 15.07 17.96
C TRP A 42 -4.75 14.31 17.93
N LEU A 43 -5.73 14.79 17.17
CA LEU A 43 -7.03 14.10 17.02
C LEU A 43 -6.91 12.73 16.38
N SER A 44 -5.96 12.52 15.46
CA SER A 44 -5.74 11.22 14.82
C SER A 44 -5.27 10.14 15.80
N ARG A 45 -4.62 10.54 16.90
CA ARG A 45 -4.14 9.63 17.96
C ARG A 45 -5.27 9.18 18.90
N GLN A 46 -6.40 9.86 18.92
CA GLN A 46 -7.57 9.51 19.74
C GLN A 46 -8.43 8.37 19.15
N ARG A 47 -8.03 7.82 18.00
CA ARG A 47 -8.76 6.72 17.31
C ARG A 47 -10.24 7.03 17.07
N LEU A 48 -10.56 8.30 16.80
CA LEU A 48 -11.91 8.72 16.44
C LEU A 48 -12.42 7.94 15.21
N PRO A 49 -13.73 7.62 15.14
CA PRO A 49 -14.31 6.92 13.99
C PRO A 49 -13.96 7.64 12.69
N ARG A 50 -13.24 6.95 11.80
CA ARG A 50 -12.85 7.50 10.51
C ARG A 50 -14.05 7.49 9.57
N LYS A 51 -14.13 8.51 8.72
CA LYS A 51 -15.06 8.50 7.61
C LYS A 51 -14.53 7.53 6.56
N ALA A 52 -15.26 6.44 6.31
CA ALA A 52 -15.00 5.59 5.16
C ALA A 52 -15.14 6.42 3.87
N SER A 53 -14.18 6.26 2.95
CA SER A 53 -14.12 7.05 1.72
C SER A 53 -13.87 6.15 0.53
N MET A 54 -14.67 6.31 -0.54
CA MET A 54 -14.55 5.49 -1.75
C MET A 54 -13.13 5.52 -2.35
N PRO A 55 -12.42 6.67 -2.43
CA PRO A 55 -11.05 6.68 -2.96
C PRO A 55 -10.07 5.87 -2.10
N ALA A 56 -10.18 5.94 -0.76
CA ALA A 56 -9.32 5.16 0.12
C ALA A 56 -9.60 3.66 0.04
N ALA A 57 -10.89 3.28 -0.02
CA ALA A 57 -11.32 1.90 -0.21
C ALA A 57 -10.78 1.32 -1.54
N MET A 58 -11.01 2.04 -2.64
CA MET A 58 -10.51 1.66 -3.96
C MET A 58 -8.99 1.54 -3.98
N GLY A 59 -8.26 2.50 -3.41
CA GLY A 59 -6.80 2.45 -3.32
C GLY A 59 -6.32 1.22 -2.54
N THR A 60 -6.96 0.92 -1.40
CA THR A 60 -6.64 -0.25 -0.57
C THR A 60 -6.87 -1.55 -1.34
N ALA A 61 -8.01 -1.69 -2.03
CA ALA A 61 -8.31 -2.86 -2.83
C ALA A 61 -7.26 -3.09 -3.94
N VAL A 62 -6.83 -2.02 -4.64
CA VAL A 62 -5.79 -2.10 -5.67
C VAL A 62 -4.43 -2.48 -5.05
N HIS A 63 -4.03 -1.85 -3.95
CA HIS A 63 -2.76 -2.14 -3.28
C HIS A 63 -2.67 -3.61 -2.83
N ASN A 64 -3.69 -4.10 -2.12
CA ASN A 64 -3.72 -5.48 -1.67
C ASN A 64 -3.77 -6.46 -2.85
N SER A 65 -4.41 -6.07 -3.96
CA SER A 65 -4.42 -6.90 -5.16
C SER A 65 -3.03 -7.04 -5.78
N VAL A 66 -2.27 -5.94 -5.85
CA VAL A 66 -0.88 -5.97 -6.34
C VAL A 66 0.00 -6.81 -5.43
N GLU A 67 -0.13 -6.64 -4.10
CA GLU A 67 0.61 -7.43 -3.11
C GLU A 67 0.33 -8.93 -3.26
N ASP A 68 -0.94 -9.32 -3.39
CA ASP A 68 -1.31 -10.72 -3.61
C ASP A 68 -0.78 -11.28 -4.93
N LEU A 69 -0.82 -10.49 -6.01
CA LEU A 69 -0.28 -10.89 -7.31
C LEU A 69 1.24 -11.11 -7.25
N CYS A 70 1.95 -10.29 -6.50
CA CYS A 70 3.38 -10.45 -6.25
C CYS A 70 3.69 -11.71 -5.42
N ASN A 71 2.77 -12.15 -4.55
CA ASN A 71 2.91 -13.32 -3.71
C ASN A 71 2.25 -14.61 -4.26
N LEU A 72 1.85 -14.62 -5.54
CA LEU A 72 1.28 -15.82 -6.16
C LEU A 72 2.29 -16.96 -6.22
N GLU A 73 1.84 -18.15 -5.82
CA GLU A 73 2.58 -19.39 -6.02
C GLU A 73 2.40 -19.87 -7.46
N LEU A 74 3.50 -19.93 -8.22
CA LEU A 74 3.50 -20.29 -9.64
C LEU A 74 4.38 -21.50 -9.94
N SER A 75 4.96 -22.19 -8.95
CA SER A 75 5.92 -23.28 -9.19
C SER A 75 5.37 -24.44 -10.04
N SER A 76 4.07 -24.71 -9.97
CA SER A 76 3.41 -25.79 -10.71
C SER A 76 2.95 -25.41 -12.13
N ARG A 77 3.13 -24.16 -12.56
CA ARG A 77 2.66 -23.68 -13.88
C ARG A 77 3.76 -23.72 -14.93
N ASP A 78 3.37 -23.92 -16.18
CA ASP A 78 4.32 -23.88 -17.31
C ASP A 78 4.85 -22.45 -17.51
N GLY A 79 6.14 -22.31 -17.78
CA GLY A 79 6.81 -21.01 -17.95
C GLY A 79 6.29 -20.23 -19.17
N GLU A 80 5.93 -20.95 -20.23
CA GLU A 80 5.44 -20.40 -21.51
C GLU A 80 3.93 -20.14 -21.51
N GLU A 81 3.22 -20.45 -20.42
CA GLU A 81 1.79 -20.19 -20.30
C GLU A 81 1.54 -18.67 -20.34
N PHE A 82 0.70 -18.22 -21.29
CA PHE A 82 0.23 -16.84 -21.43
C PHE A 82 -1.30 -16.77 -21.28
N GLY A 83 -1.85 -15.55 -21.21
CA GLY A 83 -3.30 -15.32 -21.06
C GLY A 83 -3.85 -15.53 -19.64
N TRP A 84 -3.02 -16.00 -18.71
CA TRP A 84 -3.42 -16.29 -17.33
C TRP A 84 -3.56 -15.05 -16.44
N LEU A 85 -2.78 -14.00 -16.71
CA LEU A 85 -2.67 -12.86 -15.81
C LEU A 85 -3.95 -12.01 -15.74
N PRO A 86 -4.62 -11.65 -16.86
CA PRO A 86 -5.86 -10.87 -16.80
C PRO A 86 -6.99 -11.51 -15.97
N PRO A 87 -7.38 -12.79 -16.17
CA PRO A 87 -8.44 -13.40 -15.35
C PRO A 87 -8.02 -13.54 -13.89
N THR A 88 -6.74 -13.82 -13.62
CA THR A 88 -6.21 -13.91 -12.24
C THR A 88 -6.27 -12.56 -11.54
N ALA A 89 -5.77 -11.50 -12.17
CA ALA A 89 -5.79 -10.14 -11.64
C ALA A 89 -7.22 -9.65 -11.37
N LYS A 90 -8.16 -9.95 -12.28
CA LYS A 90 -9.58 -9.64 -12.06
C LYS A 90 -10.15 -10.38 -10.85
N ALA A 91 -9.89 -11.69 -10.73
CA ALA A 91 -10.39 -12.48 -9.61
C ALA A 91 -9.86 -12.00 -8.25
N VAL A 92 -8.56 -11.65 -8.19
CA VAL A 92 -7.93 -11.08 -6.99
C VAL A 92 -8.57 -9.73 -6.64
N LEU A 93 -8.77 -8.85 -7.64
CA LEU A 93 -9.40 -7.55 -7.42
C LEU A 93 -10.85 -7.67 -6.94
N ASP A 94 -11.65 -8.53 -7.57
CA ASP A 94 -13.05 -8.75 -7.20
C ASP A 94 -13.16 -9.22 -5.73
N ARG A 95 -12.24 -10.08 -5.29
CA ARG A 95 -12.15 -10.53 -3.89
C ARG A 95 -11.87 -9.38 -2.92
N HIS A 96 -10.85 -8.57 -3.21
CA HIS A 96 -10.50 -7.42 -2.37
C HIS A 96 -11.55 -6.33 -2.39
N TRP A 97 -12.20 -6.12 -3.53
CA TRP A 97 -13.31 -5.19 -3.67
C TRP A 97 -14.49 -5.56 -2.77
N ALA A 98 -14.84 -6.86 -2.73
CA ALA A 98 -15.90 -7.34 -1.84
C ALA A 98 -15.51 -7.20 -0.35
N ALA A 99 -14.28 -7.58 0.03
CA ALA A 99 -13.80 -7.45 1.39
C ALA A 99 -13.77 -5.99 1.88
N GLU A 100 -13.34 -5.07 1.02
CA GLU A 100 -13.33 -3.65 1.32
C GLU A 100 -14.74 -3.08 1.41
N ARG A 101 -15.68 -3.52 0.58
CA ARG A 101 -17.09 -3.14 0.68
C ARG A 101 -17.67 -3.49 2.04
N ASP A 102 -17.41 -4.71 2.52
CA ASP A 102 -17.94 -5.16 3.80
C ASP A 102 -17.36 -4.33 4.95
N THR A 103 -16.06 -4.02 4.90
CA THR A 103 -15.39 -3.11 5.85
C THR A 103 -15.96 -1.69 5.79
N PHE A 104 -16.22 -1.17 4.59
CA PHE A 104 -16.75 0.16 4.35
C PHE A 104 -18.17 0.32 4.93
N LEU A 105 -19.04 -0.67 4.71
CA LEU A 105 -20.42 -0.67 5.19
C LEU A 105 -20.52 -0.90 6.70
N ALA A 106 -19.55 -1.58 7.30
CA ALA A 106 -19.44 -1.76 8.75
C ALA A 106 -19.08 -0.46 9.50
N THR A 107 -18.64 0.60 8.80
CA THR A 107 -18.28 1.85 9.47
C THR A 107 -19.51 2.60 10.02
N PRO A 108 -19.41 3.23 11.22
CA PRO A 108 -20.56 3.90 11.85
C PRO A 108 -21.18 5.04 11.04
N ARG A 109 -20.39 5.63 10.13
CA ARG A 109 -20.81 6.72 9.25
C ARG A 109 -21.15 6.15 7.88
N HIS A 110 -22.15 5.26 7.80
CA HIS A 110 -22.57 4.49 6.61
C HIS A 110 -22.60 5.33 5.32
N PRO A 111 -21.51 5.36 4.53
CA PRO A 111 -21.48 6.12 3.29
C PRO A 111 -22.10 5.29 2.17
N ARG A 112 -22.47 5.95 1.06
CA ARG A 112 -22.94 5.23 -0.13
C ARG A 112 -21.77 4.55 -0.84
N TRP A 113 -21.84 3.23 -0.98
CA TRP A 113 -20.95 2.46 -1.83
C TRP A 113 -21.28 2.70 -3.31
N LYS A 114 -20.25 2.74 -4.15
CA LYS A 114 -20.35 3.00 -5.59
C LYS A 114 -19.75 1.83 -6.35
N ASP A 115 -20.58 0.86 -6.72
CA ASP A 115 -20.14 -0.34 -7.41
C ASP A 115 -19.51 -0.04 -8.77
N GLU A 116 -19.93 1.03 -9.44
CA GLU A 116 -19.38 1.46 -10.73
C GLU A 116 -17.87 1.78 -10.67
N MET A 117 -17.35 2.11 -9.49
CA MET A 117 -15.95 2.46 -9.28
C MET A 117 -15.01 1.25 -9.42
N ILE A 118 -15.52 0.01 -9.47
CA ILE A 118 -14.70 -1.18 -9.72
C ILE A 118 -13.96 -1.10 -11.06
N THR A 119 -14.56 -0.45 -12.06
CA THR A 119 -13.92 -0.21 -13.37
C THR A 119 -12.66 0.65 -13.23
N LYS A 120 -12.74 1.72 -12.43
CA LYS A 120 -11.58 2.56 -12.12
C LYS A 120 -10.55 1.84 -11.26
N ALA A 121 -10.99 0.96 -10.36
CA ALA A 121 -10.09 0.10 -9.59
C ALA A 121 -9.31 -0.84 -10.53
N HIS A 122 -9.99 -1.42 -11.51
CA HIS A 122 -9.38 -2.26 -12.54
C HIS A 122 -8.37 -1.46 -13.39
N ASP A 123 -8.72 -0.26 -13.86
CA ASP A 123 -7.78 0.61 -14.57
C ASP A 123 -6.56 0.96 -13.71
N GLY A 124 -6.77 1.22 -12.42
CA GLY A 124 -5.70 1.45 -11.45
C GLY A 124 -4.78 0.24 -11.27
N LEU A 125 -5.35 -0.97 -11.20
CA LEU A 125 -4.59 -2.22 -11.12
C LEU A 125 -3.76 -2.44 -12.39
N VAL A 126 -4.37 -2.31 -13.57
CA VAL A 126 -3.65 -2.40 -14.85
C VAL A 126 -2.52 -1.37 -14.92
N GLY A 127 -2.77 -0.14 -14.46
CA GLY A 127 -1.75 0.90 -14.36
C GLY A 127 -0.59 0.50 -13.45
N ALA A 128 -0.87 -0.05 -12.27
CA ALA A 128 0.14 -0.52 -11.32
C ALA A 128 0.98 -1.67 -11.89
N LEU A 129 0.34 -2.65 -12.56
CA LEU A 129 1.03 -3.77 -13.20
C LEU A 129 1.96 -3.29 -14.32
N ASN A 130 1.51 -2.34 -15.14
CA ASN A 130 2.35 -1.73 -16.18
C ASN A 130 3.58 -1.00 -15.59
N ILE A 131 3.42 -0.34 -14.44
CA ILE A 131 4.56 0.27 -13.74
C ILE A 131 5.54 -0.82 -13.30
N LEU A 132 5.08 -1.94 -12.73
CA LEU A 132 5.95 -3.07 -12.36
C LEU A 132 6.71 -3.63 -13.56
N PHE A 133 6.06 -3.82 -14.71
CA PHE A 133 6.75 -4.27 -15.93
C PHE A 133 7.79 -3.28 -16.43
N SER A 134 7.48 -1.97 -16.37
CA SER A 134 8.44 -0.94 -16.75
C SER A 134 9.69 -0.92 -15.84
N LYS A 135 9.52 -1.24 -14.55
CA LYS A 135 10.62 -1.27 -13.56
C LYS A 135 11.41 -2.57 -13.55
N SER A 136 10.86 -3.65 -14.09
CA SER A 136 11.51 -4.97 -14.22
C SER A 136 12.21 -5.17 -15.57
N ASN A 137 12.30 -4.13 -16.40
CA ASN A 137 12.95 -4.16 -17.72
C ASN A 137 12.31 -5.14 -18.73
N ILE A 138 11.06 -5.56 -18.50
CA ILE A 138 10.25 -6.36 -19.43
C ILE A 138 9.59 -5.47 -20.49
N GLY A 139 9.59 -4.15 -20.28
CA GLY A 139 8.97 -3.18 -21.19
C GLY A 139 7.46 -3.10 -21.02
N LYS A 140 6.78 -2.44 -21.95
CA LYS A 140 5.31 -2.36 -21.95
C LYS A 140 4.76 -3.56 -22.72
N VAL A 141 4.22 -4.54 -21.99
CA VAL A 141 3.65 -5.77 -22.55
C VAL A 141 2.14 -5.79 -22.29
N THR A 142 1.36 -6.33 -23.21
CA THR A 142 -0.07 -6.55 -22.99
C THR A 142 -0.24 -7.60 -21.91
N LEU A 143 -1.08 -7.36 -20.90
CA LEU A 143 -1.27 -8.31 -19.79
C LEU A 143 -1.59 -9.75 -20.24
N SER A 144 -2.26 -9.92 -21.37
CA SER A 144 -2.58 -11.24 -21.95
C SER A 144 -1.38 -11.97 -22.55
N GLU A 145 -0.32 -11.27 -22.89
CA GLU A 145 0.90 -11.82 -23.52
C GLU A 145 1.98 -12.14 -22.48
N VAL A 146 1.75 -11.76 -21.22
CA VAL A 146 2.71 -12.01 -20.13
C VAL A 146 2.79 -13.50 -19.85
N THR A 147 3.97 -14.07 -20.05
CA THR A 147 4.24 -15.47 -19.71
C THR A 147 4.44 -15.62 -18.21
N VAL A 148 4.24 -16.83 -17.68
CA VAL A 148 4.52 -17.13 -16.27
C VAL A 148 5.99 -16.88 -15.94
N GLU A 149 6.92 -17.20 -16.84
CA GLU A 149 8.35 -16.96 -16.63
C GLU A 149 8.69 -15.46 -16.53
N GLN A 150 8.09 -14.64 -17.39
CA GLN A 150 8.22 -13.18 -17.29
C GLN A 150 7.75 -12.67 -15.93
N TRP A 151 6.61 -13.15 -15.43
CA TRP A 151 6.10 -12.75 -14.12
C TRP A 151 6.98 -13.22 -12.96
N ARG A 152 7.53 -14.44 -13.02
CA ARG A 152 8.50 -14.93 -12.02
C ARG A 152 9.72 -14.01 -11.92
N SER A 153 10.19 -13.48 -13.05
CA SER A 153 11.26 -12.48 -13.07
C SER A 153 10.85 -11.19 -12.34
N VAL A 154 9.62 -10.69 -12.58
CA VAL A 154 9.06 -9.55 -11.82
C VAL A 154 9.04 -9.84 -10.32
N GLN A 155 8.51 -11.00 -9.91
CA GLN A 155 8.44 -11.39 -8.49
C GLN A 155 9.83 -11.44 -7.86
N SER A 156 10.81 -12.02 -8.55
CA SER A 156 12.20 -12.07 -8.06
C SER A 156 12.79 -10.68 -7.81
N ILE A 157 12.51 -9.70 -8.66
CA ILE A 157 12.98 -8.32 -8.50
C ILE A 157 12.28 -7.65 -7.32
N VAL A 158 10.97 -7.83 -7.18
CA VAL A 158 10.19 -7.26 -6.07
C VAL A 158 10.68 -7.81 -4.73
N LEU A 159 10.81 -9.13 -4.59
CA LEU A 159 11.28 -9.79 -3.37
C LEU A 159 12.73 -9.39 -3.03
N ALA A 160 13.61 -9.27 -4.03
CA ALA A 160 14.97 -8.79 -3.82
C ALA A 160 14.98 -7.35 -3.27
N ASN A 161 14.12 -6.47 -3.79
CA ASN A 161 14.01 -5.09 -3.33
C ASN A 161 13.43 -5.01 -1.91
N GLU A 162 12.38 -5.78 -1.61
CA GLU A 162 11.80 -5.85 -0.27
C GLU A 162 12.84 -6.28 0.78
N GLY A 163 13.70 -7.24 0.44
CA GLY A 163 14.81 -7.67 1.29
C GLY A 163 15.86 -6.57 1.58
N THR A 164 15.92 -5.51 0.78
CA THR A 164 16.82 -4.37 1.00
C THR A 164 16.20 -3.23 1.82
N LEU A 165 14.88 -3.24 2.01
CA LEU A 165 14.18 -2.23 2.80
C LEU A 165 14.50 -2.47 4.30
N LYS A 166 15.39 -1.65 4.85
CA LYS A 166 15.63 -1.61 6.30
C LYS A 166 14.47 -0.88 6.97
N SER A 167 13.76 -1.60 7.84
CA SER A 167 12.74 -1.09 8.77
C SER A 167 13.33 -0.14 9.82
#